data_AF-A0A401QAA6-F1
#
_entry.id   AF-A0A401QAA6-F1
#
_cell.length_a   1.000
_cell.length_b   1.000
_cell.length_c   1.000
_cell.angle_alpha   90.00
_cell.angle_beta   90.00
_cell.angle_gamma   90.00
#
_symmetry.space_group_name_H-M   'P 1'
#
loop_
_entity.id
_entity.type
_entity.pdbx_description
1 polymer ?
#
loop_
_entity_poly.entity_id
_entity_poly.type
_entity_poly.pdbx_seq_one_letter_code
_entity_poly.pdbx_strand_id
1 'polypeptide(L)'
;MRRARRGTIGNGRIITSSYSPQTLIIKCSSYRQACWWKQEITNLAERHGQDFLMEHRFDSFVPARHDIQARWFVNGSAYFSALADALEKAKEEIFIADWWLSPEIHLKRPAKDNYWRLDVLLKRKA
;
A
#
# COMPACT_ATOMS: atom_id res chain seq x y z
N MET A 1 18.80 24.28 -10.46
CA MET A 1 18.99 23.47 -11.69
C MET A 1 20.14 22.49 -11.51
N ARG A 2 19.87 21.22 -11.19
CA ARG A 2 20.91 20.17 -11.15
C ARG A 2 20.78 19.33 -12.42
N ARG A 3 21.88 19.27 -13.18
CA ARG A 3 22.02 18.63 -14.50
C ARG A 3 21.85 17.11 -14.36
N ALA A 4 20.96 16.51 -15.17
CA ALA A 4 20.82 15.05 -15.26
C ALA A 4 22.16 14.42 -15.69
N ARG A 5 22.75 13.58 -14.84
CA ARG A 5 23.95 12.80 -15.20
C ARG A 5 23.51 11.62 -16.06
N ARG A 6 23.89 11.62 -17.35
CA ARG A 6 23.76 10.46 -18.23
C ARG A 6 24.77 9.41 -17.81
N GLY A 7 24.33 8.36 -17.12
CA GLY A 7 25.10 7.13 -16.95
C GLY A 7 24.83 6.19 -18.12
N THR A 8 25.86 5.90 -18.93
CA THR A 8 25.81 4.86 -19.96
C THR A 8 26.30 3.54 -19.36
N ILE A 9 25.40 2.56 -19.25
CA ILE A 9 25.79 1.14 -19.10
C ILE A 9 24.88 0.32 -20.03
N GLY A 10 25.48 -0.22 -21.10
CA GLY A 10 25.01 -1.34 -21.96
C GLY A 10 23.54 -1.39 -22.39
N ASN A 11 23.28 -1.17 -23.69
CA ASN A 11 22.09 -1.57 -24.48
C ASN A 11 20.67 -1.39 -23.90
N GLY A 12 20.48 -0.61 -22.84
CA GLY A 12 19.18 -0.25 -22.29
C GLY A 12 19.08 1.25 -22.07
N ARG A 13 18.00 1.88 -22.54
CA ARG A 13 17.71 3.28 -22.17
C ARG A 13 17.22 3.30 -20.72
N ILE A 14 17.77 4.22 -19.92
CA ILE A 14 17.40 4.44 -18.52
C ILE A 14 16.47 5.65 -18.45
N ILE A 15 15.29 5.49 -17.85
CA ILE A 15 14.41 6.59 -17.44
C ILE A 15 14.69 6.86 -15.96
N THR A 16 14.86 8.13 -15.58
CA THR A 16 14.95 8.57 -14.18
C THR A 16 13.80 9.54 -13.89
N SER A 17 13.06 9.29 -12.82
CA SER A 17 12.01 10.19 -12.31
C SER A 17 12.53 10.85 -11.03
N SER A 18 12.42 12.17 -10.93
CA SER A 18 13.10 12.99 -9.89
C SER A 18 12.15 13.68 -8.91
N TYR A 19 10.96 13.14 -8.68
CA TYR A 19 9.96 13.75 -7.78
C TYR A 19 10.13 13.33 -6.31
N SER A 20 11.17 12.55 -5.96
CA SER A 20 11.44 11.99 -4.63
C SER A 20 12.96 11.84 -4.43
N PRO A 21 13.48 11.72 -3.18
CA PRO A 21 14.89 11.34 -2.96
C PRO A 21 15.26 9.99 -3.58
N GLN A 22 14.29 9.20 -4.02
CA GLN A 22 14.49 7.87 -4.60
C GLN A 22 14.45 7.95 -6.13
N THR A 23 15.50 7.45 -6.79
CA THR A 23 15.57 7.36 -8.26
C THR A 23 15.03 6.02 -8.73
N LEU A 24 13.93 6.02 -9.47
CA LEU A 24 13.46 4.82 -10.19
C LEU A 24 14.24 4.66 -11.49
N ILE A 25 14.90 3.51 -11.67
CA ILE A 25 15.63 3.15 -12.89
C ILE A 25 14.85 2.05 -13.61
N ILE A 26 14.36 2.35 -14.81
CA ILE A 26 13.69 1.38 -15.67
C ILE A 26 14.62 1.04 -16.84
N LYS A 27 14.93 -0.25 -17.01
CA LYS A 27 15.65 -0.76 -18.18
C LYS A 27 14.63 -1.12 -19.26
N CYS A 28 14.79 -0.56 -20.45
CA CYS A 28 13.94 -0.88 -21.60
C CYS A 28 14.75 -1.58 -22.70
N SER A 29 14.18 -2.60 -23.33
CA SER A 29 14.82 -3.38 -24.41
C SER A 29 14.77 -2.65 -25.76
N SER A 30 13.87 -1.67 -25.91
CA SER A 30 13.75 -0.85 -27.12
C SER A 30 13.42 0.61 -26.80
N TYR A 31 13.68 1.50 -27.75
CA TYR A 31 13.29 2.91 -27.64
C TYR A 31 11.78 3.08 -27.54
N ARG A 32 11.01 2.34 -28.34
CA ARG A 32 9.54 2.40 -28.34
C ARG A 32 8.98 2.04 -26.97
N GLN A 33 9.53 1.00 -26.33
CA GLN A 33 9.14 0.62 -24.98
C GLN A 33 9.48 1.70 -23.96
N ALA A 34 10.63 2.37 -24.08
CA ALA A 34 10.97 3.50 -23.21
C ALA A 34 10.02 4.69 -23.40
N CYS A 35 9.67 5.04 -24.64
CA CYS A 35 8.68 6.08 -24.92
C CYS A 35 7.31 5.73 -24.34
N TRP A 36 6.88 4.48 -24.53
CA TRP A 36 5.62 4.00 -23.99
C TRP A 36 5.58 4.07 -22.46
N TRP A 37 6.61 3.55 -21.77
CA TRP A 37 6.71 3.66 -20.31
C TRP A 37 6.71 5.09 -19.81
N LYS A 38 7.46 5.98 -20.48
CA LYS A 38 7.46 7.40 -20.14
C LYS A 38 6.06 7.97 -20.22
N GLN A 39 5.34 7.70 -21.31
CA GLN A 39 3.99 8.19 -21.52
C GLN A 39 3.03 7.66 -20.46
N GLU A 40 3.03 6.36 -20.18
CA GLU A 40 2.14 5.78 -19.17
C GLU A 40 2.41 6.28 -17.75
N ILE A 41 3.69 6.43 -17.37
CA ILE A 41 4.05 6.99 -16.06
C ILE A 41 3.57 8.43 -15.95
N THR A 42 3.75 9.24 -16.99
CA THR A 42 3.24 10.61 -17.03
C THR A 42 1.71 10.64 -16.95
N ASN A 43 1.02 9.81 -17.74
CA ASN A 43 -0.44 9.71 -17.71
C ASN A 43 -0.97 9.32 -16.32
N LEU A 44 -0.33 8.34 -15.67
CA LEU A 44 -0.71 7.89 -14.33
C LEU A 44 -0.47 8.98 -13.29
N ALA A 45 0.70 9.64 -13.37
CA ALA A 45 1.05 10.77 -12.52
C ALA A 45 0.01 11.91 -12.62
N GLU A 46 -0.39 12.26 -13.84
CA GLU A 46 -1.36 13.33 -14.08
C GLU A 46 -2.78 12.97 -13.66
N ARG A 47 -3.24 11.75 -13.93
CA ARG A 47 -4.64 11.33 -13.70
C ARG A 47 -4.92 10.85 -12.28
N HIS A 48 -4.00 10.13 -11.67
CA HIS A 48 -4.22 9.42 -10.41
C HIS A 48 -3.12 9.67 -9.38
N GLY A 49 -1.97 10.20 -9.80
CA GLY A 49 -0.79 10.38 -8.95
C GLY A 49 -0.73 11.72 -8.22
N GLN A 50 -1.61 12.67 -8.49
CA GLN A 50 -1.57 14.01 -7.88
C GLN A 50 -1.48 13.95 -6.35
N ASP A 51 -2.28 13.07 -5.74
CA ASP A 51 -2.29 12.81 -4.29
C ASP A 51 -0.93 12.34 -3.72
N PHE A 52 0.00 11.87 -4.54
CA PHE A 52 1.30 11.34 -4.10
C PHE A 52 2.49 12.14 -4.65
N LEU A 53 2.23 13.19 -5.43
CA LEU A 53 3.25 14.01 -6.09
C LEU A 53 3.38 15.41 -5.49
N MET A 54 2.50 15.76 -4.55
CA MET A 54 2.51 17.03 -3.83
C MET A 54 2.69 16.81 -2.33
N GLU A 55 3.19 17.83 -1.65
CA GLU A 55 3.24 17.86 -0.20
C GLU A 55 1.86 18.14 0.39
N HIS A 56 1.52 17.44 1.47
CA HIS A 56 0.25 17.60 2.16
C HIS A 56 0.42 18.23 3.53
N ARG A 57 -0.70 18.58 4.17
CA ARG A 57 -0.72 19.11 5.54
C ARG A 57 0.14 18.25 6.47
N PHE A 58 0.98 18.89 7.27
CA PHE A 58 1.93 18.25 8.20
C PHE A 58 3.02 17.38 7.52
N ASP A 59 3.41 17.71 6.29
CA ASP A 59 4.39 16.96 5.50
C ASP A 59 4.00 15.48 5.32
N SER A 60 2.69 15.21 5.30
CA SER A 60 2.13 13.87 5.09
C SER A 60 2.34 13.42 3.64
N PHE A 61 2.52 12.11 3.43
CA PHE A 61 2.55 11.50 2.10
C PHE A 61 1.16 11.27 1.49
N VAL A 62 0.08 11.51 2.24
CA VAL A 62 -1.32 11.31 1.83
C VAL A 62 -2.13 12.59 2.08
N PRO A 63 -3.06 12.97 1.17
CA PRO A 63 -3.96 14.11 1.37
C PRO A 63 -5.04 13.86 2.42
N ALA A 64 -5.66 14.94 2.90
CA ALA A 64 -6.86 14.87 3.72
C ALA A 64 -8.06 14.37 2.91
N ARG A 65 -8.70 13.29 3.37
CA ARG A 65 -9.92 12.75 2.78
C ARG A 65 -11.14 13.20 3.58
N HIS A 66 -12.10 13.79 2.90
CA HIS A 66 -13.35 14.27 3.48
C HIS A 66 -14.44 13.18 3.36
N ASP A 67 -15.50 13.28 4.16
CA ASP A 67 -16.65 12.37 4.13
C ASP A 67 -16.31 10.88 4.36
N ILE A 68 -15.22 10.60 5.08
CA ILE A 68 -14.81 9.24 5.44
C ILE A 68 -15.53 8.80 6.72
N GLN A 69 -16.17 7.63 6.65
CA GLN A 69 -16.69 6.97 7.84
C GLN A 69 -15.53 6.44 8.69
N ALA A 70 -15.36 7.00 9.88
CA ALA A 70 -14.38 6.57 10.85
C ALA A 70 -15.07 6.06 12.13
N ARG A 71 -14.50 5.02 12.74
CA ARG A 71 -14.95 4.49 14.02
C ARG A 71 -13.75 4.38 14.96
N TRP A 72 -13.90 4.93 16.16
CA TRP A 72 -12.92 4.77 17.23
C TRP A 72 -13.32 3.62 18.16
N PHE A 73 -12.32 3.04 18.80
CA PHE A 73 -12.49 1.95 19.75
C PHE A 73 -11.75 2.30 21.03
N VAL A 74 -12.38 2.03 22.17
CA VAL A 74 -11.72 2.02 23.48
C VAL A 74 -11.58 0.55 23.88
N ASN A 75 -10.36 0.16 24.23
CA ASN A 75 -9.97 -1.22 24.55
C ASN A 75 -10.04 -2.20 23.36
N GLY A 76 -9.52 -3.40 23.58
CA GLY A 76 -9.40 -4.43 22.53
C GLY A 76 -10.68 -5.21 22.24
N SER A 77 -11.67 -5.24 23.14
CA SER A 77 -12.86 -6.11 22.95
C SER A 77 -13.68 -5.72 21.72
N ALA A 78 -14.06 -4.45 21.60
CA ALA A 78 -14.83 -3.97 20.46
C ALA A 78 -13.99 -3.94 19.18
N TYR A 79 -12.70 -3.58 19.28
CA TYR A 79 -11.76 -3.59 18.16
C TYR A 79 -11.60 -4.99 17.55
N PHE A 80 -11.25 -6.00 18.37
CA PHE A 80 -11.04 -7.36 17.88
C PHE A 80 -12.34 -8.00 17.35
N SER A 81 -13.49 -7.69 17.95
CA SER A 81 -14.77 -8.15 17.42
C SER A 81 -15.05 -7.58 16.02
N ALA A 82 -14.82 -6.28 15.80
CA ALA A 82 -14.99 -5.65 14.50
C ALA A 82 -13.94 -6.13 13.48
N LEU A 83 -12.70 -6.34 13.92
CA LEU A 83 -11.64 -6.92 13.10
C LEU A 83 -12.01 -8.31 12.60
N ALA A 84 -12.53 -9.17 13.47
CA ALA A 84 -12.97 -10.51 13.10
C ALA A 84 -14.08 -10.48 12.03
N ASP A 85 -15.04 -9.57 12.16
CA ASP A 85 -16.10 -9.39 11.16
C ASP A 85 -15.55 -8.87 9.83
N ALA A 86 -14.55 -7.98 9.85
CA ALA A 86 -13.91 -7.47 8.65
C ALA A 86 -13.10 -8.56 7.93
N LEU A 87 -12.32 -9.35 8.67
CA LEU A 87 -11.53 -10.46 8.11
C LEU A 87 -12.44 -11.55 7.51
N GLU A 88 -13.53 -11.90 8.18
CA GLU A 88 -14.50 -12.89 7.66
C GLU A 88 -15.14 -12.41 6.34
N LYS A 89 -15.37 -11.10 6.19
CA LYS A 89 -15.95 -10.48 4.98
C LYS A 89 -14.94 -10.24 3.85
N ALA A 90 -13.64 -10.39 4.09
CA ALA A 90 -12.62 -10.17 3.07
C ALA A 90 -12.82 -11.10 1.86
N LYS A 91 -12.57 -10.60 0.64
CA LYS A 91 -12.78 -11.35 -0.61
C LYS A 91 -11.51 -11.56 -1.42
N GLU A 92 -10.54 -10.66 -1.30
CA GLU A 92 -9.36 -10.61 -2.18
C GLU A 92 -8.09 -10.64 -1.35
N GLU A 93 -7.80 -9.57 -0.62
CA GLU A 93 -6.51 -9.40 0.07
C GLU A 93 -6.70 -9.02 1.54
N ILE A 94 -5.80 -9.53 2.38
CA ILE A 94 -5.69 -9.18 3.80
C ILE A 94 -4.25 -8.75 4.07
N PHE A 95 -4.04 -7.47 4.35
CA PHE A 95 -2.74 -6.92 4.75
C PHE A 95 -2.68 -6.77 6.28
N ILE A 96 -1.68 -7.39 6.91
CA ILE A 96 -1.44 -7.33 8.36
C ILE A 96 -0.02 -6.83 8.60
N ALA A 97 0.12 -5.81 9.44
CA ALA A 97 1.40 -5.30 9.90
C ALA A 97 1.34 -5.15 11.42
N ASP A 98 2.09 -5.98 12.13
CA ASP A 98 2.14 -6.03 13.57
C ASP A 98 3.60 -6.02 14.05
N TRP A 99 3.85 -5.38 15.18
CA TRP A 99 5.13 -5.51 15.87
C TRP A 99 5.30 -6.90 16.48
N TRP A 100 4.21 -7.45 17.03
CA TRP A 100 4.11 -8.84 17.48
C TRP A 100 2.70 -9.37 17.20
N LEU A 101 2.62 -10.41 16.39
CA LEU A 101 1.40 -11.16 16.14
C LEU A 101 1.44 -12.52 16.85
N SER A 102 0.41 -12.82 17.64
CA SER A 102 0.16 -14.17 18.18
C SER A 102 -0.95 -14.84 17.35
N PRO A 103 -0.64 -15.88 16.56
CA PRO A 103 -1.63 -16.55 15.73
C PRO A 103 -2.81 -17.15 16.52
N GLU A 104 -2.60 -17.55 17.77
CA GLU A 104 -3.58 -18.27 18.59
C GLU A 104 -4.53 -17.36 19.37
N ILE A 105 -4.48 -16.05 19.14
CA ILE A 105 -5.37 -15.10 19.81
C ILE A 105 -6.83 -15.28 19.35
N HIS A 106 -7.76 -15.28 20.31
CA HIS A 106 -9.19 -15.26 20.02
C HIS A 106 -9.68 -13.82 19.88
N LEU A 107 -10.28 -13.51 18.73
CA LEU A 107 -10.78 -12.17 18.40
C LEU A 107 -12.14 -11.86 19.03
N LYS A 108 -12.96 -12.89 19.31
CA LYS A 108 -14.22 -12.78 20.05
C LYS A 108 -14.19 -13.63 21.30
N ARG A 109 -14.75 -13.10 22.40
CA ARG A 109 -14.74 -13.73 23.73
C ARG A 109 -16.13 -13.68 24.38
N PRO A 110 -16.51 -14.67 25.21
CA PRO A 110 -15.74 -15.87 25.57
C PRO A 110 -15.58 -16.83 24.37
N ALA A 111 -14.42 -17.50 24.30
CA ALA A 111 -14.14 -18.47 23.25
C ALA A 111 -14.91 -19.76 23.53
N LYS A 112 -15.91 -20.07 22.70
CA LYS A 112 -16.63 -21.35 22.76
C LYS A 112 -15.95 -22.43 21.92
N ASP A 113 -15.31 -22.01 20.84
CA ASP A 113 -14.57 -22.84 19.88
C ASP A 113 -13.42 -22.02 19.28
N ASN A 114 -12.69 -22.63 18.35
CA ASN A 114 -11.59 -21.97 17.63
C ASN A 114 -12.06 -21.15 16.42
N TYR A 115 -13.37 -20.97 16.19
CA TYR A 115 -13.86 -20.33 14.97
C TYR A 115 -13.38 -18.87 14.85
N TRP A 116 -13.26 -18.17 15.97
CA TRP A 116 -12.76 -16.79 16.03
C TRP A 116 -11.29 -16.67 16.41
N ARG A 117 -10.53 -17.77 16.36
CA ARG A 117 -9.07 -17.75 16.56
C ARG A 117 -8.41 -17.24 15.29
N LEU A 118 -7.44 -16.33 15.42
CA LEU A 118 -6.89 -15.57 14.30
C LEU A 118 -6.29 -16.50 13.22
N ASP A 119 -5.45 -17.46 13.60
CA ASP A 119 -4.86 -18.46 12.72
C ASP A 119 -5.91 -19.29 11.94
N VAL A 120 -6.95 -19.75 12.63
CA VAL A 120 -8.04 -20.55 12.05
C VAL A 120 -8.84 -19.68 11.08
N LEU A 121 -9.15 -18.44 11.47
CA LEU A 121 -9.90 -17.52 10.64
C LEU A 121 -9.13 -17.17 9.36
N LEU A 122 -7.84 -16.80 9.47
CA LEU A 122 -7.01 -16.51 8.30
C LEU A 122 -6.88 -17.72 7.39
N LYS A 123 -6.73 -18.93 7.95
CA LYS A 123 -6.69 -20.17 7.15
C LYS A 123 -7.96 -20.44 6.36
N ARG A 124 -9.13 -19.99 6.84
CA ARG A 124 -10.39 -20.11 6.07
C ARG A 124 -10.49 -19.08 4.94
N LYS A 125 -9.78 -17.96 5.06
CA LYS A 125 -9.82 -16.84 4.12
C LYS A 125 -8.67 -16.87 3.10
N ALA A 126 -7.65 -17.68 3.34
CA ALA A 126 -6.47 -17.87 2.51
C ALA A 126 -6.74 -18.79 1.31
#